data_AF-A0A3B8ZFM3-F1
#
_entry.id   AF-A0A3B8ZFM3-F1
#
_cell.length_a   1.000
_cell.length_b   1.000
_cell.length_c   1.000
_cell.angle_alpha   90.00
_cell.angle_beta   90.00
_cell.angle_gamma   90.00
#
_symmetry.space_group_name_H-M   'P 1'
#
loop_
_entity.id
_entity.type
_entity.pdbx_description
1 polymer ?
#
loop_
_entity_poly.entity_id
_entity_poly.type
_entity_poly.pdbx_seq_one_letter_code
_entity_poly.pdbx_strand_id
1 'polypeptide(L)' 'MASPNVQRPYCKSVLQVQVPVVVTLARKSMQLDQVLKMVPGMMIQFDKPFDAPMRLEVDDQPIAEGDVVKAGDKFAI' A
#
# COMPACT_ATOMS: atom_id res chain seq x y z
N MET A 1 -27.14 -24.47 2.64
CA MET A 1 -26.47 -25.09 3.80
C MET A 1 -25.18 -24.33 4.06
N ALA A 2 -25.23 -23.29 4.89
CA ALA A 2 -24.05 -22.50 5.29
C ALA A 2 -23.55 -23.05 6.63
N SER A 3 -22.28 -23.46 6.69
CA SER A 3 -21.66 -24.03 7.89
C SER A 3 -21.68 -23.02 9.05
N PRO A 4 -21.95 -23.46 10.30
CA PRO A 4 -21.97 -22.58 11.46
C PRO A 4 -20.54 -22.12 11.76
N ASN A 5 -20.34 -20.81 11.73
CA ASN A 5 -19.06 -20.16 11.98
C ASN A 5 -18.73 -20.28 13.48
N VAL A 6 -18.02 -21.35 13.87
CA VAL A 6 -17.53 -21.55 15.25
C VAL A 6 -16.35 -20.60 15.47
N GLN A 7 -16.65 -19.33 15.72
CA GLN A 7 -15.64 -18.34 16.08
C GLN A 7 -15.11 -18.66 17.48
N ARG A 8 -13.89 -19.20 17.53
CA ARG A 8 -13.18 -19.44 18.78
C ARG A 8 -12.97 -18.12 19.53
N PRO A 9 -12.95 -18.10 20.88
CA PRO A 9 -12.94 -16.86 21.66
C PRO A 9 -11.79 -15.89 21.31
N TYR A 10 -10.64 -16.41 20.90
CA TYR A 10 -9.47 -15.64 20.47
C TYR A 10 -9.62 -14.97 19.10
N CYS A 11 -10.54 -15.43 18.24
CA CYS A 11 -10.80 -14.79 16.94
C CYS A 11 -11.23 -13.32 17.10
N LYS A 12 -11.90 -12.97 18.22
CA LYS A 12 -12.29 -11.58 18.50
C LYS A 12 -11.11 -10.68 18.82
N SER A 13 -10.10 -11.19 19.54
CA SER A 13 -8.90 -10.44 19.91
C SER A 13 -7.99 -10.19 18.70
N VAL A 14 -7.89 -11.16 17.79
CA VAL A 14 -7.07 -11.02 16.56
C VAL A 14 -7.59 -9.89 15.66
N LEU A 15 -8.91 -9.67 15.61
CA LEU A 15 -9.51 -8.58 14.83
C LEU A 15 -9.18 -7.17 15.36
N GLN A 16 -8.68 -7.06 16.59
CA GLN A 16 -8.30 -5.78 17.20
C GLN A 16 -6.82 -5.43 16.97
N VAL A 17 -6.05 -6.31 16.33
CA VAL A 17 -4.64 -6.06 16.04
C VAL A 17 -4.55 -4.93 15.02
N GLN A 18 -3.83 -3.87 15.41
CA GLN A 18 -3.53 -2.76 14.51
C GLN A 18 -2.42 -3.17 13.57
N VAL A 19 -2.68 -3.10 12.27
CA VAL A 19 -1.70 -3.36 11.22
C VAL A 19 -1.51 -2.09 10.37
N PRO A 20 -0.26 -1.70 10.06
CA PRO A 20 -0.01 -0.54 9.24
C PRO A 20 -0.47 -0.81 7.80
N VAL A 21 -1.30 0.08 7.27
CA VAL A 21 -1.68 0.10 5.86
C VAL A 21 -0.77 1.07 5.13
N VAL A 22 -0.10 0.58 4.10
CA VAL A 22 0.81 1.36 3.26
C VAL A 22 0.18 1.57 1.90
N VAL A 23 0.25 2.80 1.41
CA VAL A 23 -0.16 3.17 0.06
C VAL A 23 1.10 3.36 -0.77
N THR A 24 1.26 2.57 -1.82
CA THR A 24 2.43 2.62 -2.70
C THR A 24 2.10 3.38 -3.97
N LEU A 25 2.69 4.57 -4.13
CA LEU A 25 2.59 5.38 -5.35
C LEU A 25 3.14 4.62 -6.54
N ALA A 26 4.42 4.26 -6.47
CA ALA A 26 5.13 3.49 -7.47
C ALA A 26 6.33 2.76 -6.84
N ARG A 27 6.76 1.66 -7.45
CA ARG A 27 7.95 0.90 -7.08
C ARG A 27 8.84 0.78 -8.30
N LYS A 28 10.15 0.93 -8.13
CA LYS A 28 11.13 0.72 -9.19
C LYS A 28 12.30 -0.08 -8.67
N SER A 29 12.65 -1.16 -9.37
CA SER A 29 13.91 -1.85 -9.15
C SER A 29 15.00 -1.17 -9.97
N MET A 30 16.15 -0.90 -9.34
CA MET A 30 17.29 -0.24 -9.97
C MET A 30 18.59 -0.86 -9.48
N GLN A 31 19.67 -0.67 -10.25
CA GLN A 31 20.98 -1.19 -9.85
C GLN A 31 21.49 -0.46 -8.61
N LEU A 32 22.24 -1.18 -7.76
CA LEU A 32 22.74 -0.62 -6.51
C LEU A 32 23.57 0.65 -6.72
N ASP A 33 24.38 0.70 -7.78
CA ASP A 33 25.20 1.87 -8.09
C ASP A 33 24.35 3.11 -8.44
N GLN A 34 23.17 2.92 -9.05
CA GLN A 34 22.21 4.00 -9.31
C GLN A 34 21.58 4.51 -8.01
N VAL A 35 21.27 3.61 -7.06
CA VAL A 35 20.79 3.98 -5.72
C VAL A 35 21.86 4.82 -5.00
N LEU A 36 23.12 4.41 -5.06
CA LEU A 36 24.23 5.08 -4.37
C LEU A 36 24.57 6.46 -4.95
N LYS A 37 24.24 6.70 -6.22
CA LYS A 37 24.47 7.97 -6.91
C LYS A 37 23.32 8.97 -6.74
N MET A 38 22.25 8.61 -6.00
CA MET A 38 21.13 9.52 -5.77
C MET A 38 21.56 10.75 -4.98
N VAL A 39 21.17 11.92 -5.47
CA VAL A 39 21.43 13.22 -4.86
C VAL A 39 20.15 14.06 -4.83
N PRO A 40 20.03 15.02 -3.91
CA PRO A 40 18.90 15.96 -3.92
C PRO A 40 18.75 16.64 -5.29
N GLY A 41 17.53 16.66 -5.80
CA GLY A 41 17.21 17.22 -7.13
C GLY A 41 17.26 16.22 -8.28
N MET A 42 17.72 14.98 -8.06
CA MET A 42 17.66 13.92 -9.07
C MET A 42 16.20 13.49 -9.33
N MET A 43 15.84 13.34 -10.60
CA MET A 43 14.51 12.86 -11.00
C MET A 43 14.51 11.34 -11.21
N ILE A 44 13.59 10.64 -10.53
CA ILE A 44 13.38 9.20 -10.68
C ILE A 44 12.12 8.99 -11.51
N GLN A 45 12.29 8.45 -12.71
CA GLN A 45 11.16 8.11 -13.57
C GLN A 45 10.62 6.71 -13.23
N PHE A 46 9.31 6.61 -13.02
CA PHE A 46 8.60 5.37 -12.80
C PHE A 46 7.81 4.98 -14.06
N ASP A 47 7.62 3.68 -14.27
CA ASP A 47 6.87 3.16 -15.43
C ASP A 47 5.34 3.13 -15.17
N LYS A 48 4.91 3.59 -13.99
CA LYS A 48 3.49 3.67 -13.62
C LYS A 48 2.87 4.96 -14.18
N PRO A 49 1.75 4.86 -14.93
CA PRO A 49 0.99 6.03 -15.37
C PRO A 49 0.52 6.90 -14.18
N PHE A 50 0.34 8.20 -14.43
CA PHE A 50 -0.05 9.15 -13.38
C PHE A 50 -1.49 8.94 -12.89
N ASP A 51 -2.33 8.34 -13.72
CA ASP A 51 -3.75 8.06 -13.50
C ASP A 51 -4.03 6.60 -13.11
N ALA A 52 -2.98 5.78 -12.97
CA ALA A 52 -3.14 4.40 -12.56
C ALA A 52 -3.55 4.31 -11.08
N PRO A 53 -4.40 3.35 -10.69
CA PRO A 53 -4.84 3.20 -9.31
C PRO A 53 -3.67 2.91 -8.36
N MET A 54 -3.77 3.42 -7.13
CA MET A 54 -2.81 3.20 -6.06
C MET A 54 -3.01 1.83 -5.42
N ARG A 55 -1.90 1.19 -5.05
CA ARG A 55 -1.92 -0.12 -4.41
C ARG A 55 -1.84 0.03 -2.91
N LEU A 56 -2.77 -0.60 -2.20
CA LEU A 56 -2.79 -0.70 -0.74
C LEU A 56 -2.17 -2.03 -0.33
N GLU A 57 -1.24 -1.95 0.61
CA GLU A 57 -0.49 -3.09 1.10
C GLU A 57 -0.54 -3.15 2.63
N VAL A 58 -0.64 -4.38 3.15
CA VAL A 58 -0.40 -4.69 4.56
C VAL A 58 0.70 -5.74 4.57
N ASP A 59 1.81 -5.44 5.24
CA ASP A 59 2.98 -6.33 5.31
C ASP A 59 3.49 -6.77 3.92
N ASP A 60 3.66 -5.80 3.01
CA ASP A 60 4.04 -5.99 1.59
C ASP A 60 3.04 -6.84 0.74
N GLN A 61 1.90 -7.26 1.29
CA GLN A 61 0.87 -7.98 0.55
C GLN A 61 -0.18 -7.01 -0.01
N PRO A 62 -0.48 -7.06 -1.33
CA PRO A 62 -1.54 -6.25 -1.91
C PRO A 62 -2.89 -6.70 -1.37
N ILE A 63 -3.65 -5.77 -0.81
CA ILE A 63 -5.00 -6.03 -0.30
C ILE A 63 -6.08 -5.33 -1.13
N ALA A 64 -5.76 -4.21 -1.78
CA ALA A 64 -6.70 -3.43 -2.56
C ALA A 64 -6.00 -2.49 -3.55
N GLU A 65 -6.77 -1.96 -4.50
CA GLU A 65 -6.39 -0.87 -5.40
C GLU A 65 -7.47 0.22 -5.36
N GLY A 66 -7.08 1.48 -5.52
CA GLY A 66 -8.04 2.59 -5.53
C GLY A 66 -7.45 3.92 -5.99
N ASP A 67 -8.33 4.86 -6.31
CA ASP A 67 -7.95 6.17 -6.84
C ASP A 67 -7.72 7.18 -5.70
N VAL A 68 -6.70 8.04 -5.85
CA VAL A 68 -6.44 9.08 -4.86
C VAL A 68 -7.49 10.17 -4.95
N VAL A 69 -8.18 10.43 -3.85
CA VAL A 69 -9.11 11.53 -3.70
C VAL A 69 -8.55 12.58 -2.75
N LYS A 70 -8.76 13.86 -3.09
CA LYS A 70 -8.43 15.00 -2.22
C LYS A 70 -9.71 15.60 -1.65
N ALA A 71 -9.85 15.57 -0.34
CA ALA A 71 -10.96 16.19 0.39
C ALA A 71 -10.40 17.31 1.30
N GLY A 72 -10.51 18.56 0.83
CA GLY A 72 -9.88 19.71 1.51
C GLY A 72 -8.36 19.55 1.51
N ASP A 73 -7.75 19.51 2.69
CA ASP A 73 -6.30 19.31 2.88
C ASP A 73 -5.91 17.85 3.14
N LYS A 74 -6.85 16.91 2.98
CA LYS A 74 -6.62 15.48 3.22
C LYS A 74 -6.57 14.71 1.91
N PHE A 75 -5.62 13.79 1.83
CA PHE A 75 -5.54 12.78 0.77
C PHE A 75 -6.10 11.46 1.30
N ALA A 76 -6.90 10.79 0.50
CA ALA A 76 -7.46 9.47 0.81
C ALA A 76 -7.44 8.59 -0.45
N ILE A 77 -7.65 7.29 -0.24
CA ILE A 77 -7.97 6.29 -1.26
C ILE A 77 -9.25 5.59 -0.80
#